data_AF-A0A177E038-F1
#
_entry.id   AF-A0A177E038-F1
#
_cell.length_a   1.000
_cell.length_b   1.000
_cell.length_c   1.000
_cell.angle_alpha   90.00
_cell.angle_beta   90.00
_cell.angle_gamma   90.00
#
_symmetry.space_group_name_H-M   'P 1'
#
loop_
_entity.id
_entity.type
_entity.pdbx_description
1 polymer ?
#
loop_
_entity_poly.entity_id
_entity_poly.type
_entity_poly.pdbx_seq_one_letter_code
_entity_poly.pdbx_strand_id
1 'polypeptide(L)'
;MSTLGDMQKQLSHIVEEAKTKGYKIEDVIPENMQNHFSEMTELNAARQYIHEIQAREQDLQIDNNALRAKIKEKEAEINDQPAEFKALKVDLQQAYRQIDYYRDLSEDSQRRAQRYHRDLSLAVKDQIAFNEAIAKIERLQNELGQHQSTIRQLQTENERTAETFAHLRAQDARLIAANEAQFANIMSHTSQIENENELFNETFTTLIDKLEFEVSSAATSVNDKATLLRKMEILHNAIFSEVAPLNRLFSRALKVLQIYQMLFQSLSDPCNSDIASLPLELDPLIEGAMQDLYVYNEVHRTMCQDSGLAGEHIRVHLNGISKSANDMLQSLSSIKGDMANFLARLKKEPGTWAAMKAKFGISGKKKVIGKRFSVH
;
A
#
# COMPACT_ATOMS: atom_id res chain seq x y z
N MET A 1 26.35 -166.89 -88.47
CA MET A 1 26.93 -165.64 -87.94
C MET A 1 26.46 -164.54 -88.85
N SER A 2 25.52 -163.70 -88.39
CA SER A 2 25.20 -162.46 -89.09
C SER A 2 24.26 -161.66 -88.19
N THR A 3 24.76 -160.50 -87.81
CA THR A 3 24.20 -159.53 -86.86
C THR A 3 22.91 -158.92 -87.40
N LEU A 4 22.15 -158.21 -86.55
CA LEU A 4 20.90 -157.53 -86.95
C LEU A 4 21.05 -156.66 -88.22
N GLY A 5 22.26 -156.16 -88.52
CA GLY A 5 22.58 -155.44 -89.76
C GLY A 5 22.59 -156.29 -91.04
N ASP A 6 22.88 -157.59 -90.94
CA ASP A 6 22.83 -158.52 -92.08
C ASP A 6 21.41 -159.04 -92.33
N MET A 7 20.59 -159.20 -91.28
CA MET A 7 19.14 -159.42 -91.42
C MET A 7 18.42 -158.18 -91.99
N GLN A 8 18.83 -156.97 -91.62
CA GLN A 8 18.32 -155.74 -92.22
C GLN A 8 18.68 -155.62 -93.70
N LYS A 9 19.91 -156.00 -94.10
CA LYS A 9 20.30 -156.03 -95.52
C LYS A 9 19.53 -157.06 -96.34
N GLN A 10 19.24 -158.23 -95.77
CA GLN A 10 18.40 -159.24 -96.44
C GLN A 10 16.93 -158.79 -96.55
N LEU A 11 16.37 -158.15 -95.52
CA LEU A 11 15.03 -157.56 -95.55
C LEU A 11 14.93 -156.40 -96.54
N SER A 12 15.94 -155.52 -96.61
CA SER A 12 16.00 -154.46 -97.62
C SER A 12 16.09 -155.01 -99.04
N HIS A 13 16.84 -156.09 -99.26
CA HIS A 13 16.97 -156.74 -100.57
C HIS A 13 15.66 -157.41 -101.02
N ILE A 14 14.90 -158.03 -100.10
CA ILE A 14 13.58 -158.62 -100.40
C ILE A 14 12.53 -157.52 -100.67
N VAL A 15 12.61 -156.39 -99.97
CA VAL A 15 11.72 -155.25 -100.19
C VAL A 15 12.01 -154.54 -101.52
N GLU A 16 13.28 -154.42 -101.93
CA GLU A 16 13.63 -153.89 -103.27
C GLU A 16 13.25 -154.83 -104.41
N GLU A 17 13.33 -156.16 -104.21
CA GLU A 17 12.91 -157.16 -105.20
C GLU A 17 11.37 -157.23 -105.37
N ALA A 18 10.61 -156.88 -104.32
CA ALA A 18 9.15 -156.71 -104.37
C ALA A 18 8.73 -155.39 -105.05
N LYS A 19 9.47 -154.29 -104.80
CA LYS A 19 9.19 -152.95 -105.37
C LYS A 19 9.47 -152.86 -106.88
N THR A 20 10.46 -153.61 -107.36
CA THR A 20 10.81 -153.71 -108.80
C THR A 20 9.84 -154.59 -109.61
N LYS A 21 9.05 -155.45 -108.95
CA LYS A 21 8.01 -156.31 -109.57
C LYS A 21 6.58 -155.76 -109.48
N GLY A 22 6.40 -154.51 -109.05
CA GLY A 22 5.09 -153.85 -109.00
C GLY A 22 4.19 -154.27 -107.84
N TYR A 23 4.71 -155.03 -106.89
CA TYR A 23 3.99 -155.38 -105.66
C TYR A 23 4.18 -154.26 -104.63
N LYS A 24 3.07 -153.82 -104.04
CA LYS A 24 3.09 -152.85 -102.96
C LYS A 24 3.55 -153.54 -101.68
N ILE A 25 4.34 -152.82 -100.88
CA ILE A 25 4.82 -153.25 -99.55
C ILE A 25 3.67 -153.65 -98.61
N GLU A 26 2.45 -153.21 -98.94
CA GLU A 26 1.20 -153.53 -98.25
C GLU A 26 0.75 -154.99 -98.43
N ASP A 27 1.16 -155.71 -99.49
CA ASP A 27 0.64 -157.06 -99.82
C ASP A 27 1.55 -158.22 -99.36
N VAL A 28 2.78 -157.94 -98.91
CA VAL A 28 3.79 -158.97 -98.54
C VAL A 28 4.04 -159.02 -97.04
N ILE A 29 3.59 -158.00 -96.30
CA ILE A 29 3.91 -157.84 -94.90
C ILE A 29 2.62 -157.91 -94.09
N PRO A 30 2.50 -158.86 -93.14
CA PRO A 30 1.34 -158.94 -92.27
C PRO A 30 1.11 -157.62 -91.52
N GLU A 31 -0.17 -157.28 -91.37
CA GLU A 31 -0.72 -156.05 -90.76
C GLU A 31 -0.11 -155.69 -89.38
N ASN A 32 0.52 -156.65 -88.70
CA ASN A 32 1.18 -156.46 -87.41
C ASN A 32 2.53 -155.73 -87.45
N MET A 33 3.11 -155.46 -88.63
CA MET A 33 4.46 -154.87 -88.75
C MET A 33 4.49 -153.41 -89.25
N GLN A 34 3.33 -152.80 -89.54
CA GLN A 34 3.26 -151.45 -90.10
C GLN A 34 3.54 -150.34 -89.06
N ASN A 35 3.20 -150.56 -87.78
CA ASN A 35 3.48 -149.62 -86.69
C ASN A 35 4.98 -149.51 -86.35
N HIS A 36 5.78 -150.53 -86.64
CA HIS A 36 7.20 -150.53 -86.25
C HIS A 36 8.07 -149.69 -87.19
N PHE A 37 7.60 -149.44 -88.42
CA PHE A 37 8.33 -148.62 -89.39
C PHE A 37 8.15 -147.12 -89.15
N SER A 38 7.02 -146.65 -88.59
CA SER A 38 6.88 -145.23 -88.20
C SER A 38 7.79 -144.90 -87.01
N GLU A 39 7.86 -145.75 -86.00
CA GLU A 39 8.77 -145.60 -84.84
C GLU A 39 10.25 -145.51 -85.26
N MET A 40 10.66 -146.27 -86.28
CA MET A 40 12.05 -146.24 -86.79
C MET A 40 12.42 -144.90 -87.44
N THR A 41 11.47 -144.16 -88.00
CA THR A 41 11.76 -142.84 -88.61
C THR A 41 11.91 -141.74 -87.57
N GLU A 42 11.08 -141.72 -86.52
CA GLU A 42 11.22 -140.78 -85.40
C GLU A 42 12.53 -141.02 -84.61
N LEU A 43 12.93 -142.28 -84.46
CA LEU A 43 14.14 -142.65 -83.74
C LEU A 43 15.43 -142.19 -84.46
N ASN A 44 15.40 -142.06 -85.79
CA ASN A 44 16.54 -141.51 -86.55
C ASN A 44 16.65 -139.98 -86.43
N ALA A 45 15.53 -139.25 -86.43
CA ALA A 45 15.53 -137.80 -86.21
C ALA A 45 16.04 -137.45 -84.80
N ALA A 46 15.63 -138.22 -83.78
CA ALA A 46 16.12 -138.05 -82.41
C ALA A 46 17.63 -138.29 -82.29
N ARG A 47 18.19 -139.26 -83.03
CA ARG A 47 19.64 -139.53 -83.04
C ARG A 47 20.47 -138.39 -83.64
N GLN A 48 19.98 -137.73 -84.70
CA GLN A 48 20.67 -136.57 -85.27
C GLN A 48 20.72 -135.39 -84.28
N TYR A 49 19.63 -135.13 -83.57
CA TYR A 49 19.57 -134.05 -82.57
C TYR A 49 20.52 -134.29 -81.38
N ILE A 50 20.63 -135.54 -80.91
CA ILE A 50 21.58 -135.92 -79.85
C ILE A 50 23.03 -135.67 -80.30
N HIS A 51 23.35 -135.96 -81.57
CA HIS A 51 24.70 -135.81 -82.07
C HIS A 51 25.11 -134.32 -82.19
N GLU A 52 24.19 -133.44 -82.57
CA GLU A 52 24.40 -131.98 -82.57
C GLU A 52 24.61 -131.42 -81.17
N ILE A 53 23.82 -131.85 -80.17
CA ILE A 53 24.01 -131.41 -78.78
C ILE A 53 25.36 -131.87 -78.23
N GLN A 54 25.77 -133.10 -78.51
CA GLN A 54 27.08 -133.61 -78.06
C GLN A 54 28.25 -132.83 -78.66
N ALA A 55 28.17 -132.42 -79.92
CA ALA A 55 29.19 -131.57 -80.54
C ALA A 55 29.25 -130.19 -79.86
N ARG A 56 28.09 -129.58 -79.60
CA ARG A 56 28.00 -128.28 -78.93
C ARG A 56 28.50 -128.32 -77.47
N GLU A 57 28.24 -129.43 -76.78
CA GLU A 57 28.71 -129.64 -75.40
C GLU A 57 30.23 -129.82 -75.35
N GLN A 58 30.83 -130.50 -76.35
CA GLN A 58 32.29 -130.58 -76.49
C GLN A 58 32.92 -129.21 -76.75
N ASP A 59 32.36 -128.40 -77.64
CA ASP A 59 32.86 -127.04 -77.91
C ASP A 59 32.81 -126.15 -76.65
N LEU A 60 31.70 -126.19 -75.91
CA LEU A 60 31.57 -125.48 -74.63
C LEU A 60 32.58 -125.95 -73.58
N GLN A 61 32.90 -127.25 -73.57
CA GLN A 61 33.86 -127.81 -72.64
C GLN A 61 35.30 -127.40 -72.99
N ILE A 62 35.63 -127.27 -74.27
CA ILE A 62 36.90 -126.72 -74.74
C ILE A 62 37.02 -125.24 -74.34
N ASP A 63 35.99 -124.44 -74.57
CA ASP A 63 35.98 -123.01 -74.21
C ASP A 63 36.09 -122.79 -72.68
N ASN A 64 35.40 -123.60 -71.88
CA ASN A 64 35.52 -123.52 -70.41
C ASN A 64 36.93 -123.83 -69.94
N ASN A 65 37.57 -124.84 -70.54
CA ASN A 65 38.95 -125.20 -70.24
C ASN A 65 39.93 -124.09 -70.65
N ALA A 66 39.70 -123.42 -71.79
CA ALA A 66 40.51 -122.29 -72.23
C ALA A 66 40.39 -121.07 -71.30
N LEU A 67 39.18 -120.75 -70.80
CA LEU A 67 38.97 -119.67 -69.83
C LEU A 67 39.63 -119.97 -68.47
N ARG A 68 39.54 -121.21 -67.98
CA ARG A 68 40.22 -121.61 -66.75
C ARG A 68 41.74 -121.53 -66.88
N ALA A 69 42.30 -121.81 -68.04
CA ALA A 69 43.73 -121.63 -68.30
C ALA A 69 44.14 -120.15 -68.23
N LYS A 70 43.36 -119.24 -68.84
CA LYS A 70 43.62 -117.78 -68.76
C LYS A 70 43.55 -117.23 -67.33
N ILE A 71 42.63 -117.73 -66.50
CA ILE A 71 42.55 -117.32 -65.09
C ILE A 71 43.80 -117.74 -64.34
N LYS A 72 44.25 -119.00 -64.52
CA LYS A 72 45.49 -119.49 -63.88
C LYS A 72 46.73 -118.72 -64.34
N GLU A 73 46.79 -118.33 -65.60
CA GLU A 73 47.89 -117.51 -66.15
C GLU A 73 47.94 -116.12 -65.50
N LYS A 74 46.78 -115.47 -65.32
CA LYS A 74 46.70 -114.17 -64.61
C LYS A 74 46.98 -114.28 -63.11
N GLU A 75 46.60 -115.39 -62.47
CA GLU A 75 46.99 -115.66 -61.08
C GLU A 75 48.49 -115.89 -60.93
N ALA A 76 49.15 -116.52 -61.92
CA ALA A 76 50.60 -116.65 -61.94
C ALA A 76 51.29 -115.29 -62.12
N GLU A 77 50.79 -114.41 -62.99
CA GLU A 77 51.30 -113.05 -63.22
C GLU A 77 51.19 -112.14 -61.97
N ILE A 78 50.19 -112.38 -61.11
CA ILE A 78 50.05 -111.70 -59.80
C ILE A 78 51.05 -112.24 -58.77
N ASN A 79 51.31 -113.55 -58.79
CA ASN A 79 52.24 -114.18 -57.86
C ASN A 79 53.71 -113.88 -58.20
N ASP A 80 54.02 -113.68 -59.49
CA ASP A 80 55.36 -113.37 -60.01
C ASP A 80 55.64 -111.84 -60.10
N GLN A 81 54.95 -111.03 -59.28
CA GLN A 81 55.29 -109.61 -59.13
C GLN A 81 56.65 -109.44 -58.41
N PRO A 82 57.56 -108.58 -58.91
CA PRO A 82 58.86 -108.32 -58.28
C PRO A 82 58.70 -107.94 -56.80
N ALA A 83 59.60 -108.42 -55.95
CA ALA A 83 59.61 -108.10 -54.52
C ALA A 83 59.57 -106.58 -54.23
N GLU A 84 60.15 -105.77 -55.12
CA GLU A 84 60.14 -104.31 -55.07
C GLU A 84 58.72 -103.71 -55.12
N PHE A 85 57.79 -104.29 -55.88
CA PHE A 85 56.42 -103.78 -55.96
C PHE A 85 55.63 -104.05 -54.66
N LYS A 86 55.88 -105.21 -54.03
CA LYS A 86 55.31 -105.54 -52.72
C LYS A 86 55.86 -104.61 -51.63
N ALA A 87 57.15 -104.30 -51.65
CA ALA A 87 57.79 -103.33 -50.76
C ALA A 87 57.21 -101.92 -50.96
N LEU A 88 57.10 -101.45 -52.20
CA LEU A 88 56.52 -100.14 -52.52
C LEU A 88 55.07 -100.01 -52.02
N LYS A 89 54.24 -101.06 -52.13
CA LYS A 89 52.87 -101.05 -51.60
C LYS A 89 52.83 -100.88 -50.09
N VAL A 90 53.76 -101.53 -49.36
CA VAL A 90 53.88 -101.38 -47.90
C VAL A 90 54.37 -99.98 -47.54
N ASP A 91 55.37 -99.45 -48.24
CA ASP A 91 55.89 -98.10 -48.02
C ASP A 91 54.81 -97.04 -48.29
N LEU A 92 54.01 -97.23 -49.34
CA LEU A 92 52.90 -96.35 -49.68
C LEU A 92 51.80 -96.42 -48.60
N GLN A 93 51.50 -97.60 -48.05
CA GLN A 93 50.60 -97.73 -46.89
C GLN A 93 51.17 -97.07 -45.63
N GLN A 94 52.47 -97.20 -45.37
CA GLN A 94 53.12 -96.53 -44.24
C GLN A 94 53.10 -95.01 -44.41
N ALA A 95 53.36 -94.49 -45.61
CA ALA A 95 53.26 -93.08 -45.93
C ALA A 95 51.83 -92.56 -45.74
N TYR A 96 50.80 -93.30 -46.18
CA TYR A 96 49.41 -92.91 -45.92
C TYR A 96 49.09 -92.86 -44.43
N ARG A 97 49.50 -93.86 -43.64
CA ARG A 97 49.33 -93.84 -42.18
C ARG A 97 50.06 -92.66 -41.52
N GLN A 98 51.24 -92.32 -42.01
CA GLN A 98 52.01 -91.19 -41.50
C GLN A 98 51.36 -89.85 -41.86
N ILE A 99 50.81 -89.71 -43.08
CA ILE A 99 50.02 -88.55 -43.50
C ILE A 99 48.77 -88.42 -42.64
N ASP A 100 48.01 -89.50 -42.42
CA ASP A 100 46.82 -89.50 -41.57
C ASP A 100 47.16 -89.10 -40.13
N TYR A 101 48.23 -89.65 -39.56
CA TYR A 101 48.70 -89.29 -38.22
C TYR A 101 49.04 -87.79 -38.11
N TYR A 102 49.82 -87.25 -39.05
CA TYR A 102 50.16 -85.83 -39.03
C TYR A 102 48.97 -84.92 -39.32
N ARG A 103 48.02 -85.37 -40.16
CA ARG A 103 46.75 -84.66 -40.37
C ARG A 103 45.99 -84.56 -39.05
N ASP A 104 45.77 -85.68 -38.37
CA ASP A 104 45.02 -85.71 -37.11
C ASP A 104 45.72 -84.88 -36.02
N LEU A 105 47.06 -84.94 -35.94
CA LEU A 105 47.85 -84.12 -35.03
C LEU A 105 47.72 -82.62 -35.36
N SER A 106 47.75 -82.26 -36.65
CA SER A 106 47.57 -80.88 -37.11
C SER A 106 46.17 -80.36 -36.78
N GLU A 107 45.12 -81.16 -36.99
CA GLU A 107 43.74 -80.81 -36.70
C GLU A 107 43.49 -80.70 -35.19
N ASP A 108 44.08 -81.56 -34.35
CA ASP A 108 44.02 -81.41 -32.89
C ASP A 108 44.71 -80.13 -32.43
N SER A 109 45.91 -79.84 -32.97
CA SER A 109 46.65 -78.63 -32.64
C SER A 109 45.88 -77.37 -33.06
N GLN A 110 45.23 -77.38 -34.23
CA GLN A 110 44.40 -76.29 -34.72
C GLN A 110 43.15 -76.11 -33.84
N ARG A 111 42.48 -77.21 -33.46
CA ARG A 111 41.34 -77.17 -32.54
C ARG A 111 41.75 -76.60 -31.19
N ARG A 112 42.92 -76.98 -30.67
CA ARG A 112 43.48 -76.45 -29.41
C ARG A 112 43.79 -74.96 -29.51
N ALA A 113 44.45 -74.54 -30.59
CA ALA A 113 44.74 -73.12 -30.85
C ALA A 113 43.45 -72.29 -30.96
N GLN A 114 42.41 -72.81 -31.63
CA GLN A 114 41.11 -72.15 -31.71
C GLN A 114 40.42 -72.03 -30.35
N ARG A 115 40.50 -73.05 -29.49
CA ARG A 115 39.99 -72.96 -28.11
C ARG A 115 40.73 -71.87 -27.33
N TYR A 116 42.06 -71.90 -27.32
CA TYR A 116 42.85 -70.86 -26.64
C TYR A 116 42.58 -69.45 -27.19
N HIS A 117 42.38 -69.30 -28.50
CA HIS A 117 42.01 -68.02 -29.08
C HIS A 117 40.62 -67.54 -28.61
N ARG A 118 39.63 -68.45 -28.54
CA ARG A 118 38.30 -68.12 -28.01
C ARG A 118 38.35 -67.78 -26.53
N ASP A 119 39.05 -68.58 -25.74
CA ASP A 119 39.20 -68.37 -24.29
C ASP A 119 39.92 -67.05 -24.01
N LEU A 120 40.98 -66.73 -24.75
CA LEU A 120 41.66 -65.43 -24.67
C LEU A 120 40.73 -64.28 -25.09
N SER A 121 39.96 -64.43 -26.16
CA SER A 121 39.02 -63.40 -26.61
C SER A 121 37.94 -63.14 -25.56
N LEU A 122 37.43 -64.19 -24.89
CA LEU A 122 36.50 -64.06 -23.78
C LEU A 122 37.15 -63.36 -22.58
N ALA A 123 38.34 -63.79 -22.16
CA ALA A 123 39.05 -63.17 -21.05
C ALA A 123 39.37 -61.68 -21.30
N VAL A 124 39.73 -61.31 -22.54
CA VAL A 124 39.95 -59.91 -22.93
C VAL A 124 38.65 -59.11 -22.86
N LYS A 125 37.53 -59.66 -23.34
CA LYS A 125 36.21 -58.99 -23.23
C LYS A 125 35.80 -58.77 -21.78
N ASP A 126 35.98 -59.78 -20.93
CA ASP A 126 35.67 -59.69 -19.51
C ASP A 126 36.56 -58.66 -18.80
N GLN A 127 37.86 -58.61 -19.15
CA GLN A 127 38.77 -57.60 -18.62
C GLN A 127 38.39 -56.18 -19.06
N ILE A 128 37.98 -55.99 -20.32
CA ILE A 128 37.50 -54.69 -20.82
C ILE A 128 36.25 -54.27 -20.05
N ALA A 129 35.26 -55.15 -19.92
CA ALA A 129 34.03 -54.87 -19.17
C ALA A 129 34.31 -54.55 -17.68
N PHE A 130 35.25 -55.26 -17.06
CA PHE A 130 35.69 -55.00 -15.70
C PHE A 130 36.38 -53.64 -15.57
N ASN A 131 37.28 -53.28 -16.48
CA ASN A 131 37.94 -51.98 -16.50
C ASN A 131 36.94 -50.83 -16.71
N GLU A 132 35.95 -51.01 -17.59
CA GLU A 132 34.86 -50.05 -17.81
C GLU A 132 34.01 -49.87 -16.54
N ALA A 133 33.72 -50.95 -15.83
CA ALA A 133 33.00 -50.90 -14.55
C ALA A 133 33.79 -50.16 -13.47
N ILE A 134 35.11 -50.42 -13.34
CA ILE A 134 35.99 -49.68 -12.43
C ILE A 134 36.00 -48.19 -12.78
N ALA A 135 36.23 -47.84 -14.05
CA ALA A 135 36.26 -46.44 -14.48
C ALA A 135 34.91 -45.73 -14.20
N LYS A 136 33.79 -46.45 -14.33
CA LYS A 136 32.47 -45.93 -13.96
C LYS A 136 32.32 -45.72 -12.45
N ILE A 137 32.81 -46.65 -11.63
CA ILE A 137 32.80 -46.53 -10.17
C ILE A 137 33.61 -45.31 -9.73
N GLU A 138 34.82 -45.13 -10.27
CA GLU A 138 35.69 -44.00 -9.95
C GLU A 138 35.03 -42.66 -10.33
N ARG A 139 34.40 -42.57 -11.52
CA ARG A 139 33.63 -41.38 -11.91
C ARG A 139 32.50 -41.08 -10.94
N LEU A 140 31.70 -42.07 -10.58
CA LEU A 140 30.58 -41.90 -9.65
C LEU A 140 31.05 -41.53 -8.24
N GLN A 141 32.19 -42.07 -7.78
CA GLN A 141 32.79 -41.69 -6.50
C GLN A 141 33.28 -40.24 -6.50
N ASN A 142 33.89 -39.80 -7.60
CA ASN A 142 34.31 -38.40 -7.77
C ASN A 142 33.11 -37.45 -7.81
N GLU A 143 32.06 -37.77 -8.59
CA GLU A 143 30.81 -37.00 -8.64
C GLU A 143 30.13 -36.93 -7.27
N LEU A 144 30.05 -38.06 -6.55
CA LEU A 144 29.49 -38.11 -5.20
C LEU A 144 30.30 -37.25 -4.23
N GLY A 145 31.63 -37.28 -4.29
CA GLY A 145 32.50 -36.42 -3.48
C GLY A 145 32.29 -34.94 -3.77
N GLN A 146 32.15 -34.57 -5.05
CA GLN A 146 31.84 -33.19 -5.46
C GLN A 146 30.48 -32.75 -4.92
N HIS A 147 29.42 -33.54 -5.12
CA HIS A 147 28.09 -33.22 -4.63
C HIS A 147 28.03 -33.12 -3.10
N GLN A 148 28.70 -34.00 -2.37
CA GLN A 148 28.79 -33.90 -0.91
C GLN A 148 29.48 -32.62 -0.46
N SER A 149 30.55 -32.19 -1.15
CA SER A 149 31.23 -30.92 -0.89
C SER A 149 30.30 -29.74 -1.15
N THR A 150 29.61 -29.71 -2.29
CA THR A 150 28.64 -28.66 -2.64
C THR A 150 27.49 -28.58 -1.64
N ILE A 151 26.94 -29.72 -1.21
CA ILE A 151 25.86 -29.76 -0.20
C ILE A 151 26.33 -29.15 1.11
N ARG A 152 27.53 -29.48 1.58
CA ARG A 152 28.09 -28.89 2.81
C ARG A 152 28.27 -27.38 2.67
N GLN A 153 28.79 -26.91 1.53
CA GLN A 153 28.93 -25.48 1.26
C GLN A 153 27.58 -24.76 1.30
N LEU A 154 26.56 -25.30 0.64
CA LEU A 154 25.21 -24.73 0.64
C LEU A 154 24.56 -24.76 2.03
N GLN A 155 24.81 -25.79 2.83
CA GLN A 155 24.35 -25.86 4.22
C GLN A 155 24.97 -24.74 5.06
N THR A 156 26.29 -24.57 4.99
CA THR A 156 26.99 -23.49 5.71
C THR A 156 26.55 -22.10 5.25
N GLU A 157 26.33 -21.91 3.94
CA GLU A 157 25.81 -20.65 3.42
C GLU A 157 24.39 -20.37 3.93
N ASN A 158 23.51 -21.37 3.90
CA ASN A 158 22.14 -21.25 4.39
C ASN A 158 22.10 -20.94 5.90
N GLU A 159 22.92 -21.60 6.71
CA GLU A 159 23.07 -21.30 8.14
C GLU A 159 23.49 -19.85 8.36
N ARG A 160 24.53 -19.38 7.66
CA ARG A 160 25.00 -18.00 7.74
C ARG A 160 23.94 -16.98 7.30
N THR A 161 23.21 -17.29 6.24
CA THR A 161 22.11 -16.45 5.76
C THR A 161 20.96 -16.41 6.76
N ALA A 162 20.60 -17.55 7.37
CA ALA A 162 19.58 -17.62 8.41
C ALA A 162 19.96 -16.81 9.65
N GLU A 163 21.22 -16.87 10.10
CA GLU A 163 21.74 -16.03 11.19
C GLU A 163 21.65 -14.54 10.84
N THR A 164 22.03 -14.17 9.62
CA THR A 164 21.96 -12.78 9.14
C THR A 164 20.52 -12.26 9.14
N PHE A 165 19.57 -13.06 8.63
CA PHE A 165 18.15 -12.70 8.65
C PHE A 165 17.58 -12.63 10.06
N ALA A 166 17.98 -13.51 10.96
CA ALA A 166 17.56 -13.47 12.36
C ALA A 166 18.05 -12.18 13.04
N HIS A 167 19.31 -11.79 12.80
CA HIS A 167 19.86 -10.53 13.30
C HIS A 167 19.11 -9.32 12.75
N LEU A 168 18.87 -9.26 11.43
CA LEU A 168 18.13 -8.17 10.79
C LEU A 168 16.71 -8.05 11.34
N ARG A 169 15.98 -9.17 11.49
CA ARG A 169 14.63 -9.15 12.09
C ARG A 169 14.65 -8.65 13.53
N ALA A 170 15.65 -9.02 14.32
CA ALA A 170 15.78 -8.52 15.69
C ALA A 170 16.07 -7.01 15.72
N GLN A 171 16.88 -6.52 14.78
CA GLN A 171 17.15 -5.09 14.61
C GLN A 171 15.90 -4.32 14.17
N ASP A 172 15.17 -4.82 13.16
CA ASP A 172 13.94 -4.21 12.67
C ASP A 172 12.86 -4.17 13.77
N ALA A 173 12.70 -5.25 14.53
CA ALA A 173 11.76 -5.28 15.65
C ALA A 173 12.09 -4.21 16.72
N ARG A 174 13.38 -3.99 17.01
CA ARG A 174 13.82 -2.92 17.92
C ARG A 174 13.54 -1.53 17.37
N LEU A 175 13.77 -1.30 16.06
CA LEU A 175 13.49 -0.03 15.41
C LEU A 175 11.99 0.27 15.36
N ILE A 176 11.16 -0.74 15.06
CA ILE A 176 9.70 -0.61 15.07
C ILE A 176 9.23 -0.25 16.48
N ALA A 177 9.68 -0.97 17.52
CA ALA A 177 9.29 -0.67 18.90
C ALA A 177 9.74 0.75 19.34
N ALA A 178 10.93 1.19 18.95
CA ALA A 178 11.41 2.54 19.24
C ALA A 178 10.56 3.62 18.52
N ASN A 179 10.21 3.38 17.26
CA ASN A 179 9.35 4.28 16.49
C ASN A 179 7.93 4.33 17.06
N GLU A 180 7.34 3.19 17.42
CA GLU A 180 6.02 3.12 18.07
C GLU A 180 6.00 3.91 19.38
N ALA A 181 7.05 3.80 20.21
CA ALA A 181 7.18 4.58 21.43
C ALA A 181 7.30 6.09 21.15
N GLN A 182 8.05 6.49 20.11
CA GLN A 182 8.12 7.89 19.69
C GLN A 182 6.77 8.41 19.19
N PHE A 183 6.05 7.63 18.37
CA PHE A 183 4.71 8.01 17.91
C PHE A 183 3.73 8.15 19.06
N ALA A 184 3.74 7.23 20.03
CA ALA A 184 2.90 7.34 21.21
C ALA A 184 3.20 8.62 22.03
N ASN A 185 4.48 8.98 22.16
CA ASN A 185 4.89 10.22 22.84
C ASN A 185 4.42 11.47 22.06
N ILE A 186 4.62 11.50 20.74
CA ILE A 186 4.15 12.61 19.89
C ILE A 186 2.63 12.74 19.99
N MET A 187 1.87 11.65 19.89
CA MET A 187 0.40 11.69 20.02
C MET A 187 -0.06 12.18 21.39
N SER A 188 0.61 11.76 22.48
CA SER A 188 0.35 12.29 23.81
C SER A 188 0.62 13.79 23.89
N HIS A 189 1.72 14.26 23.30
CA HIS A 189 2.06 15.67 23.30
C HIS A 189 1.10 16.50 22.45
N THR A 190 0.70 16.01 21.26
CA THR A 190 -0.31 16.66 20.42
C THR A 190 -1.65 16.78 21.16
N SER A 191 -2.07 15.72 21.86
CA SER A 191 -3.31 15.75 22.66
C SER A 191 -3.24 16.79 23.80
N GLN A 192 -2.06 16.97 24.41
CA GLN A 192 -1.87 18.02 25.41
C GLN A 192 -1.96 19.42 24.79
N ILE A 193 -1.33 19.64 23.63
CA ILE A 193 -1.39 20.92 22.91
C ILE A 193 -2.82 21.26 22.48
N GLU A 194 -3.58 20.27 22.01
CA GLU A 194 -4.99 20.44 21.64
C GLU A 194 -5.82 20.88 22.85
N ASN A 195 -5.68 20.21 23.99
CA ASN A 195 -6.36 20.59 25.23
C ASN A 195 -5.95 22.00 25.73
N GLU A 196 -4.65 22.34 25.67
CA GLU A 196 -4.16 23.67 26.03
C GLU A 196 -4.72 24.75 25.10
N ASN A 197 -4.83 24.46 23.80
CA ASN A 197 -5.39 25.36 22.81
C ASN A 197 -6.90 25.56 22.99
N GLU A 198 -7.64 24.50 23.32
CA GLU A 198 -9.07 24.60 23.67
C GLU A 198 -9.27 25.48 24.91
N LEU A 199 -8.52 25.23 25.99
CA LEU A 199 -8.55 26.03 27.21
C LEU A 199 -8.19 27.49 26.93
N PHE A 200 -7.16 27.72 26.12
CA PHE A 200 -6.75 29.06 25.69
C PHE A 200 -7.88 29.78 24.95
N ASN A 201 -8.51 29.13 23.98
CA ASN A 201 -9.63 29.71 23.24
C ASN A 201 -10.83 30.00 24.14
N GLU A 202 -11.20 29.10 25.04
CA GLU A 202 -12.30 29.32 26.00
C GLU A 202 -12.02 30.53 26.91
N THR A 203 -10.79 30.62 27.46
CA THR A 203 -10.41 31.77 28.30
C THR A 203 -10.39 33.08 27.51
N PHE A 204 -9.96 33.06 26.26
CA PHE A 204 -9.93 34.25 25.40
C PHE A 204 -11.34 34.71 25.03
N THR A 205 -12.25 33.80 24.66
CA THR A 205 -13.66 34.12 24.42
C THR A 205 -14.32 34.68 25.68
N THR A 206 -14.09 34.08 26.84
CA THR A 206 -14.62 34.58 28.12
C THR A 206 -14.11 36.00 28.43
N LEU A 207 -12.85 36.30 28.10
CA LEU A 207 -12.28 37.63 28.28
C LEU A 207 -12.93 38.66 27.34
N ILE A 208 -13.15 38.30 26.07
CA ILE A 208 -13.86 39.13 25.10
C ILE A 208 -15.25 39.46 25.62
N ASP A 209 -16.03 38.46 26.02
CA ASP A 209 -17.40 38.65 26.51
C ASP A 209 -17.45 39.58 27.73
N LYS A 210 -16.49 39.43 28.65
CA LYS A 210 -16.36 40.33 29.82
C LYS A 210 -16.05 41.76 29.40
N LEU A 211 -15.11 41.95 28.48
CA LEU A 211 -14.74 43.28 27.99
C LEU A 211 -15.89 43.94 27.23
N GLU A 212 -16.60 43.19 26.38
CA GLU A 212 -17.78 43.70 25.67
C GLU A 212 -18.90 44.09 26.63
N PHE A 213 -19.13 43.30 27.67
CA PHE A 213 -20.09 43.63 28.72
C PHE A 213 -19.68 44.87 29.50
N GLU A 214 -18.42 44.96 29.95
CA GLU A 214 -17.91 46.11 30.70
C GLU A 214 -17.95 47.40 29.87
N VAL A 215 -17.57 47.34 28.58
CA VAL A 215 -17.65 48.47 27.65
C VAL A 215 -19.09 48.93 27.47
N SER A 216 -20.02 47.99 27.28
CA SER A 216 -21.45 48.30 27.13
C SER A 216 -22.01 48.93 28.40
N SER A 217 -21.70 48.37 29.57
CA SER A 217 -22.12 48.90 30.88
C SER A 217 -21.51 50.28 31.18
N ALA A 218 -20.24 50.48 30.82
CA ALA A 218 -19.57 51.77 30.98
C ALA A 218 -20.21 52.82 30.05
N ALA A 219 -20.49 52.48 28.79
CA ALA A 219 -21.14 53.36 27.84
C ALA A 219 -22.54 53.79 28.31
N THR A 220 -23.35 52.86 28.84
CA THR A 220 -24.66 53.20 29.42
C THR A 220 -24.52 54.12 30.63
N SER A 221 -23.60 53.82 31.55
CA SER A 221 -23.37 54.65 32.74
C SER A 221 -22.88 56.06 32.38
N VAL A 222 -21.99 56.19 31.39
CA VAL A 222 -21.51 57.50 30.91
C VAL A 222 -22.64 58.29 30.27
N ASN A 223 -23.48 57.66 29.44
CA ASN A 223 -24.62 58.32 28.82
C ASN A 223 -25.65 58.79 29.88
N ASP A 224 -25.95 57.97 30.89
CA ASP A 224 -26.85 58.34 31.98
C ASP A 224 -26.30 59.52 32.79
N LYS A 225 -24.98 59.52 33.08
CA LYS A 225 -24.33 60.65 33.75
C LYS A 225 -24.31 61.91 32.89
N ALA A 226 -24.05 61.78 31.58
CA ALA A 226 -24.05 62.91 30.65
C ALA A 226 -25.45 63.54 30.54
N THR A 227 -26.51 62.73 30.47
CA THR A 227 -27.89 63.25 30.45
C THR A 227 -28.27 63.92 31.77
N LEU A 228 -27.86 63.36 32.91
CA LEU A 228 -28.06 63.98 34.23
C LEU A 228 -27.33 65.31 34.33
N LEU A 229 -26.06 65.37 33.94
CA LEU A 229 -25.26 66.59 33.95
C LEU A 229 -25.89 67.67 33.07
N ARG A 230 -26.33 67.32 31.86
CA ARG A 230 -27.03 68.27 30.97
C ARG A 230 -28.32 68.81 31.60
N LYS A 231 -29.11 67.95 32.27
CA LYS A 231 -30.31 68.39 33.01
C LYS A 231 -29.95 69.33 34.17
N MET A 232 -28.89 69.02 34.92
CA MET A 232 -28.40 69.88 36.01
C MET A 232 -27.88 71.23 35.50
N GLU A 233 -27.14 71.25 34.39
CA GLU A 233 -26.62 72.47 33.77
C GLU A 233 -27.76 73.38 33.29
N ILE A 234 -28.78 72.81 32.63
CA ILE A 234 -29.98 73.56 32.22
C ILE A 234 -30.67 74.18 33.44
N LEU A 235 -30.86 73.41 34.52
CA LEU A 235 -31.48 73.90 35.74
C LEU A 235 -30.63 75.00 36.42
N HIS A 236 -29.31 74.81 36.49
CA HIS A 236 -28.39 75.79 37.06
C HIS A 236 -28.42 77.11 36.28
N ASN A 237 -28.35 77.04 34.95
CA ASN A 237 -28.41 78.21 34.08
C ASN A 237 -29.76 78.94 34.25
N ALA A 238 -30.87 78.21 34.32
CA ALA A 238 -32.19 78.79 34.56
C ALA A 238 -32.27 79.52 35.92
N ILE A 239 -31.81 78.89 37.00
CA ILE A 239 -31.77 79.51 38.33
C ILE A 239 -30.87 80.75 38.32
N PHE A 240 -29.69 80.67 37.71
CA PHE A 240 -28.76 81.79 37.66
C PHE A 240 -29.35 82.98 36.87
N SER A 241 -30.01 82.71 35.75
CA SER A 241 -30.72 83.72 34.95
C SER A 241 -31.88 84.38 35.72
N GLU A 242 -32.59 83.64 36.56
CA GLU A 242 -33.65 84.19 37.43
C GLU A 242 -33.08 84.98 38.63
N VAL A 243 -31.97 84.53 39.24
CA VAL A 243 -31.39 85.18 40.44
C VAL A 243 -30.65 86.48 40.08
N ALA A 244 -29.97 86.53 38.94
CA ALA A 244 -29.17 87.68 38.52
C ALA A 244 -29.91 89.04 38.55
N PRO A 245 -31.13 89.19 37.98
CA PRO A 245 -31.88 90.46 38.06
C PRO A 245 -32.30 90.80 39.49
N LEU A 246 -32.71 89.82 40.30
CA LEU A 246 -33.03 90.06 41.72
C LEU A 246 -31.82 90.58 42.49
N ASN A 247 -30.64 90.00 42.28
CA ASN A 247 -29.42 90.45 42.94
C ASN A 247 -29.03 91.88 42.54
N ARG A 248 -29.22 92.25 41.27
CA ARG A 248 -29.01 93.64 40.80
C ARG A 248 -30.00 94.60 41.45
N LEU A 249 -31.27 94.22 41.55
CA LEU A 249 -32.30 94.99 42.25
C LEU A 249 -31.88 95.26 43.70
N PHE A 250 -31.54 94.23 44.47
CA PHE A 250 -31.13 94.40 45.87
C PHE A 250 -29.86 95.26 45.99
N SER A 251 -28.91 95.09 45.08
CA SER A 251 -27.70 95.93 45.04
C SER A 251 -28.04 97.41 44.80
N ARG A 252 -29.02 97.72 43.93
CA ARG A 252 -29.49 99.10 43.71
C ARG A 252 -30.31 99.62 44.89
N ALA A 253 -31.19 98.80 45.48
CA ALA A 253 -31.97 99.15 46.65
C ALA A 253 -31.07 99.51 47.85
N LEU A 254 -29.98 98.76 48.06
CA LEU A 254 -28.98 99.08 49.08
C LEU A 254 -28.32 100.44 48.82
N LYS A 255 -27.98 100.78 47.56
CA LYS A 255 -27.45 102.11 47.21
C LYS A 255 -28.47 103.22 47.47
N VAL A 256 -29.73 103.00 47.15
CA VAL A 256 -30.83 103.94 47.45
C VAL A 256 -30.95 104.18 48.96
N LEU A 257 -30.92 103.11 49.76
CA LEU A 257 -30.92 103.20 51.22
C LEU A 257 -29.71 103.96 51.76
N GLN A 258 -28.52 103.73 51.21
CA GLN A 258 -27.30 104.48 51.57
C GLN A 258 -27.44 105.98 51.25
N ILE A 259 -28.03 106.33 50.10
CA ILE A 259 -28.33 107.73 49.77
C ILE A 259 -29.27 108.35 50.80
N TYR A 260 -30.36 107.67 51.16
CA TYR A 260 -31.25 108.16 52.20
C TYR A 260 -30.54 108.31 53.55
N GLN A 261 -29.72 107.33 53.94
CA GLN A 261 -28.96 107.38 55.18
C GLN A 261 -28.00 108.58 55.21
N MET A 262 -27.23 108.81 54.14
CA MET A 262 -26.33 109.97 54.04
C MET A 262 -27.09 111.29 54.07
N LEU A 263 -28.23 111.36 53.39
CA LEU A 263 -29.09 112.54 53.39
C LEU A 263 -29.62 112.84 54.80
N PHE A 264 -30.12 111.83 55.51
CA PHE A 264 -30.57 111.97 56.90
C PHE A 264 -29.44 112.37 57.84
N GLN A 265 -28.23 111.81 57.66
CA GLN A 265 -27.06 112.19 58.44
C GLN A 265 -26.67 113.65 58.19
N SER A 266 -26.66 114.10 56.94
CA SER A 266 -26.37 115.50 56.57
C SER A 266 -27.42 116.47 57.11
N LEU A 267 -28.71 116.10 57.07
CA LEU A 267 -29.78 116.89 57.66
C LEU A 267 -29.64 116.96 59.20
N SER A 268 -29.22 115.86 59.82
CA SER A 268 -29.06 115.78 61.28
C SER A 268 -27.78 116.43 61.82
N ASP A 269 -26.79 116.71 60.96
CA ASP A 269 -25.52 117.32 61.37
C ASP A 269 -25.73 118.80 61.76
N PRO A 270 -25.51 119.18 63.04
CA PRO A 270 -25.68 120.56 63.50
C PRO A 270 -24.64 121.53 62.91
N CYS A 271 -23.52 121.04 62.38
CA CYS A 271 -22.43 121.85 61.83
C CYS A 271 -22.62 122.19 60.35
N ASN A 272 -23.52 121.50 59.65
CA ASN A 272 -23.77 121.73 58.22
C ASN A 272 -24.88 122.78 58.04
N SER A 273 -24.60 123.92 57.39
CA SER A 273 -25.60 124.98 57.16
C SER A 273 -26.46 124.76 55.92
N ASP A 274 -26.04 123.86 55.02
CA ASP A 274 -26.66 123.73 53.71
C ASP A 274 -27.87 122.78 53.76
N ILE A 275 -28.95 123.17 53.09
CA ILE A 275 -30.10 122.28 52.89
C ILE A 275 -29.73 121.30 51.77
N ALA A 276 -29.38 120.08 52.17
CA ALA A 276 -29.04 119.02 51.23
C ALA A 276 -30.12 118.83 50.14
N SER A 277 -29.70 118.57 48.91
CA SER A 277 -30.58 118.14 47.82
C SER A 277 -30.54 116.64 47.64
N LEU A 278 -31.61 116.08 47.07
CA LEU A 278 -31.57 114.70 46.59
C LEU A 278 -30.51 114.56 45.50
N PRO A 279 -29.61 113.57 45.58
CA PRO A 279 -28.64 113.30 44.53
C PRO A 279 -29.34 112.94 43.22
N LEU A 280 -28.79 113.42 42.10
CA LEU A 280 -29.28 113.11 40.75
C LEU A 280 -29.24 111.60 40.42
N GLU A 281 -28.41 110.84 41.14
CA GLU A 281 -28.26 109.39 40.98
C GLU A 281 -29.43 108.58 41.56
N LEU A 282 -30.27 109.16 42.41
CA LEU A 282 -31.35 108.43 43.08
C LEU A 282 -32.41 107.92 42.08
N ASP A 283 -32.78 108.77 41.13
CA ASP A 283 -33.82 108.50 40.13
C ASP A 283 -33.42 107.34 39.20
N PRO A 284 -32.22 107.34 38.57
CA PRO A 284 -31.77 106.22 37.76
C PRO A 284 -31.52 104.93 38.57
N LEU A 285 -31.27 105.02 39.88
CA LEU A 285 -31.17 103.83 40.74
C LEU A 285 -32.55 103.18 40.99
N ILE A 286 -33.58 103.97 41.26
CA ILE A 286 -34.95 103.47 41.47
C ILE A 286 -35.52 102.96 40.14
N GLU A 287 -35.38 103.72 39.04
CA GLU A 287 -35.81 103.28 37.71
C GLU A 287 -35.06 102.02 37.26
N GLY A 288 -33.75 101.96 37.51
CA GLY A 288 -32.95 100.77 37.24
C GLY A 288 -33.39 99.55 38.06
N ALA A 289 -33.78 99.73 39.32
CA ALA A 289 -34.33 98.66 40.15
C ALA A 289 -35.72 98.19 39.67
N MET A 290 -36.56 99.11 39.18
CA MET A 290 -37.84 98.77 38.54
C MET A 290 -37.62 97.95 37.26
N GLN A 291 -36.64 98.35 36.45
CA GLN A 291 -36.28 97.63 35.23
C GLN A 291 -35.73 96.23 35.55
N ASP A 292 -34.87 96.10 36.56
CA ASP A 292 -34.34 94.80 36.99
C ASP A 292 -35.48 93.88 37.50
N LEU A 293 -36.49 94.41 38.20
CA LEU A 293 -37.69 93.66 38.60
C LEU A 293 -38.53 93.21 37.40
N TYR A 294 -38.70 94.09 36.40
CA TYR A 294 -39.40 93.74 35.16
C TYR A 294 -38.68 92.61 34.41
N VAL A 295 -37.36 92.72 34.27
CA VAL A 295 -36.53 91.67 33.65
C VAL A 295 -36.66 90.35 34.41
N TYR A 296 -36.67 90.38 35.75
CA TYR A 296 -36.94 89.17 36.54
C TYR A 296 -38.29 88.54 36.16
N ASN A 297 -39.37 89.32 36.12
CA ASN A 297 -40.71 88.80 35.85
C ASN A 297 -40.82 88.19 34.45
N GLU A 298 -40.19 88.80 33.44
CA GLU A 298 -40.12 88.25 32.08
C GLU A 298 -39.31 86.95 32.01
N VAL A 299 -38.14 86.90 32.66
CA VAL A 299 -37.33 85.67 32.74
C VAL A 299 -38.08 84.58 33.49
N HIS A 300 -38.68 84.91 34.63
CA HIS A 300 -39.46 83.96 35.43
C HIS A 300 -40.65 83.40 34.66
N ARG A 301 -41.39 84.24 33.91
CA ARG A 301 -42.53 83.84 33.09
C ARG A 301 -42.12 82.94 31.92
N THR A 302 -41.06 83.29 31.20
CA THR A 302 -40.59 82.52 30.04
C THR A 302 -40.04 81.15 30.44
N MET A 303 -39.40 81.08 31.60
CA MET A 303 -38.78 79.85 32.08
C MET A 303 -39.77 78.90 32.78
N CYS A 304 -40.97 79.37 33.15
CA CYS A 304 -41.98 78.67 33.96
C CYS A 304 -42.55 77.37 33.32
N GLN A 305 -42.38 77.17 32.01
CA GLN A 305 -43.09 76.10 31.31
C GLN A 305 -42.47 74.70 31.42
N ASP A 306 -41.23 74.55 31.92
CA ASP A 306 -40.51 73.27 31.74
C ASP A 306 -39.60 72.84 32.92
N SER A 307 -39.87 73.29 34.15
CA SER A 307 -39.10 72.84 35.32
C SER A 307 -39.77 71.69 36.05
N GLY A 308 -39.09 70.54 36.16
CA GLY A 308 -39.52 69.46 37.05
C GLY A 308 -39.64 69.89 38.53
N LEU A 309 -40.15 68.99 39.38
CA LEU A 309 -40.55 69.25 40.79
C LEU A 309 -39.52 70.02 41.64
N ALA A 310 -38.22 69.74 41.49
CA ALA A 310 -37.17 70.43 42.24
C ALA A 310 -36.97 71.89 41.80
N GLY A 311 -37.11 72.18 40.51
CA GLY A 311 -37.06 73.55 39.99
C GLY A 311 -38.27 74.37 40.42
N GLU A 312 -39.43 73.74 40.53
CA GLU A 312 -40.66 74.38 40.98
C GLU A 312 -40.53 74.94 42.41
N HIS A 313 -39.97 74.16 43.34
CA HIS A 313 -39.78 74.60 44.73
C HIS A 313 -38.87 75.84 44.84
N ILE A 314 -37.76 75.85 44.10
CA ILE A 314 -36.83 76.99 44.07
C ILE A 314 -37.51 78.22 43.48
N ARG A 315 -38.30 78.04 42.43
CA ARG A 315 -39.03 79.12 41.74
C ARG A 315 -40.11 79.76 42.60
N VAL A 316 -40.86 78.95 43.35
CA VAL A 316 -41.83 79.46 44.33
C VAL A 316 -41.14 80.39 45.33
N HIS A 317 -39.97 80.00 45.83
CA HIS A 317 -39.17 80.84 46.72
C HIS A 317 -38.67 82.13 46.04
N LEU A 318 -38.11 82.04 44.83
CA LEU A 318 -37.65 83.23 44.09
C LEU A 318 -38.79 84.20 43.79
N ASN A 319 -39.97 83.70 43.46
CA ASN A 319 -41.15 84.53 43.23
C ASN A 319 -41.60 85.22 44.53
N GLY A 320 -41.53 84.52 45.67
CA GLY A 320 -41.74 85.12 46.99
C GLY A 320 -40.77 86.28 47.27
N ILE A 321 -39.48 86.09 46.94
CA ILE A 321 -38.46 87.14 47.07
C ILE A 321 -38.76 88.33 46.14
N SER A 322 -39.16 88.08 44.89
CA SER A 322 -39.53 89.13 43.94
C SER A 322 -40.71 89.97 44.42
N LYS A 323 -41.75 89.34 44.97
CA LYS A 323 -42.88 90.05 45.58
C LYS A 323 -42.42 90.96 46.72
N SER A 324 -41.60 90.43 47.62
CA SER A 324 -41.02 91.23 48.70
C SER A 324 -40.13 92.37 48.17
N ALA A 325 -39.38 92.14 47.10
CA ALA A 325 -38.55 93.14 46.46
C ALA A 325 -39.38 94.27 45.81
N ASN A 326 -40.51 93.92 45.20
CA ASN A 326 -41.48 94.87 44.68
C ASN A 326 -42.03 95.78 45.80
N ASP A 327 -42.47 95.20 46.91
CA ASP A 327 -43.04 95.96 48.03
C ASP A 327 -41.99 96.90 48.66
N MET A 328 -40.75 96.43 48.78
CA MET A 328 -39.62 97.24 49.20
C MET A 328 -39.38 98.41 48.24
N LEU A 329 -39.38 98.16 46.92
CA LEU A 329 -39.16 99.19 45.91
C LEU A 329 -40.26 100.25 45.89
N GLN A 330 -41.52 99.84 46.06
CA GLN A 330 -42.63 100.77 46.25
C GLN A 330 -42.41 101.65 47.49
N SER A 331 -41.99 101.05 48.60
CA SER A 331 -41.68 101.79 49.84
C SER A 331 -40.54 102.79 49.63
N LEU A 332 -39.44 102.41 48.97
CA LEU A 332 -38.35 103.32 48.64
C LEU A 332 -38.82 104.46 47.73
N SER A 333 -39.68 104.17 46.77
CA SER A 333 -40.24 105.19 45.86
C SER A 333 -41.15 106.18 46.60
N SER A 334 -41.96 105.71 47.54
CA SER A 334 -42.73 106.58 48.44
C SER A 334 -41.82 107.44 49.31
N ILE A 335 -40.78 106.86 49.91
CA ILE A 335 -39.79 107.60 50.71
C ILE A 335 -39.11 108.69 49.86
N LYS A 336 -38.73 108.42 48.61
CA LYS A 336 -38.23 109.45 47.69
C LYS A 336 -39.20 110.61 47.58
N GLY A 337 -40.48 110.32 47.33
CA GLY A 337 -41.53 111.34 47.17
C GLY A 337 -41.68 112.19 48.44
N ASP A 338 -41.75 111.55 49.60
CA ASP A 338 -41.84 112.21 50.89
C ASP A 338 -40.61 113.08 51.17
N MET A 339 -39.40 112.58 50.87
CA MET A 339 -38.17 113.31 51.08
C MET A 339 -38.03 114.50 50.14
N ALA A 340 -38.44 114.36 48.87
CA ALA A 340 -38.46 115.45 47.91
C ALA A 340 -39.40 116.57 48.37
N ASN A 341 -40.61 116.20 48.84
CA ASN A 341 -41.58 117.13 49.40
C ASN A 341 -41.05 117.82 50.67
N PHE A 342 -40.42 117.05 51.57
CA PHE A 342 -39.84 117.55 52.80
C PHE A 342 -38.71 118.56 52.54
N LEU A 343 -37.75 118.20 51.69
CA LEU A 343 -36.64 119.10 51.30
C LEU A 343 -37.15 120.35 50.56
N ALA A 344 -38.15 120.22 49.69
CA ALA A 344 -38.75 121.37 49.01
C ALA A 344 -39.42 122.34 49.99
N ARG A 345 -40.09 121.83 51.04
CA ARG A 345 -40.65 122.65 52.12
C ARG A 345 -39.56 123.34 52.93
N LEU A 346 -38.49 122.62 53.30
CA LEU A 346 -37.35 123.20 54.01
C LEU A 346 -36.68 124.33 53.22
N LYS A 347 -36.55 124.18 51.89
CA LYS A 347 -36.00 125.23 51.01
C LYS A 347 -36.90 126.48 50.92
N LYS A 348 -38.22 126.31 50.99
CA LYS A 348 -39.19 127.42 50.98
C LYS A 348 -39.19 128.20 52.30
N GLU A 349 -38.90 127.53 53.42
CA GLU A 349 -38.88 128.13 54.75
C GLU A 349 -37.53 127.90 55.47
N PRO A 350 -36.45 128.59 55.05
CA PRO A 350 -35.11 128.38 55.61
C PRO A 350 -34.99 128.80 57.10
N GLY A 351 -35.81 129.76 57.55
CA GLY A 351 -35.82 130.23 58.94
C GLY A 351 -36.32 129.18 59.94
N THR A 352 -37.31 128.37 59.56
CA THR A 352 -37.81 127.24 60.35
C THR A 352 -36.80 126.10 60.44
N TRP A 353 -36.01 125.87 59.40
CA TRP A 353 -34.92 124.90 59.43
C TRP A 353 -33.80 125.33 60.38
N ALA A 354 -33.36 126.58 60.30
CA ALA A 354 -32.37 127.14 61.23
C ALA A 354 -32.87 127.09 62.69
N ALA A 355 -34.15 127.39 62.94
CA ALA A 355 -34.76 127.27 64.26
C ALA A 355 -34.85 125.80 64.74
N MET A 356 -35.13 124.86 63.84
CA MET A 356 -35.16 123.42 64.12
C MET A 356 -33.76 122.91 64.48
N LYS A 357 -32.72 123.23 63.67
CA LYS A 357 -31.33 122.92 64.01
C LYS A 357 -30.88 123.57 65.31
N ALA A 358 -31.28 124.81 65.61
CA ALA A 358 -30.99 125.45 66.88
C ALA A 358 -31.65 124.72 68.07
N LYS A 359 -32.87 124.20 67.91
CA LYS A 359 -33.56 123.44 68.97
C LYS A 359 -32.98 122.03 69.17
N PHE A 360 -32.60 121.34 68.10
CA PHE A 360 -32.11 119.96 68.16
C PHE A 360 -30.58 119.84 68.25
N GLY A 361 -29.83 120.84 67.81
CA GLY A 361 -28.35 120.88 67.80
C GLY A 361 -27.70 121.23 69.15
N ILE A 362 -28.48 121.59 70.18
CA ILE A 362 -27.95 121.99 71.50
C ILE A 362 -27.65 120.78 72.42
N SER A 363 -28.05 119.55 72.08
CA SER A 363 -27.83 118.36 72.95
C SER A 363 -26.51 117.60 72.69
N GLY A 364 -25.54 118.21 72.00
CA GLY A 364 -24.31 117.55 71.55
C GLY A 364 -22.99 118.14 72.06
N LYS A 365 -22.96 118.99 73.09
CA LYS A 365 -21.68 119.36 73.73
C LYS A 365 -21.19 118.24 74.65
N LYS A 366 -20.66 117.14 74.09
CA LYS A 366 -19.75 116.29 74.86
C LYS A 366 -18.43 117.03 75.00
N LYS A 367 -18.24 117.57 76.21
CA LYS A 367 -16.97 118.02 76.77
C LYS A 367 -15.82 117.12 76.29
N VAL A 368 -14.86 117.71 75.62
CA VAL A 368 -13.48 117.23 75.57
C VAL A 368 -13.02 117.07 77.02
N ILE A 369 -12.81 115.84 77.46
CA ILE A 369 -11.90 115.54 78.56
C ILE A 369 -10.83 114.65 77.95
N GLY A 370 -9.64 115.24 77.75
CA GLY A 370 -8.48 114.49 77.36
C GLY A 370 -8.14 113.44 78.43
N LYS A 371 -7.88 112.22 77.98
CA LYS A 371 -6.92 111.33 78.62
C LYS A 371 -6.20 110.57 77.52
N ARG A 372 -4.96 110.99 77.28
CA ARG A 372 -3.92 110.16 76.67
C ARG A 372 -3.89 108.81 77.39
N PHE A 373 -3.98 107.71 76.65
CA PHE A 373 -3.27 106.49 77.01
C PHE A 373 -2.61 105.92 75.77
N SER A 374 -1.30 105.72 75.93
CA SER A 374 -0.39 104.98 75.08
C SER A 374 -0.65 103.48 75.24
N VAL A 375 -0.29 102.71 74.20
CA VAL A 375 0.48 101.45 74.21
C VAL A 375 -0.13 100.37 73.29
N HIS A 376 0.73 99.94 72.35
CA HIS A 376 0.78 98.78 71.46
C HIS A 376 -0.27 98.59 70.36
#